data_AF-A0A354HGI9-F1
#
_entry.id   AF-A0A354HGI9-F1
#
_cell.length_a   1.000
_cell.length_b   1.000
_cell.length_c   1.000
_cell.angle_alpha   90.00
_cell.angle_beta   90.00
_cell.angle_gamma   90.00
#
_symmetry.space_group_name_H-M   'P 1'
#
loop_
_entity.id
_entity.type
_entity.pdbx_description
1 polymer ?
#
loop_
_entity_poly.entity_id
_entity_poly.type
_entity_poly.pdbx_seq_one_letter_code
_entity_poly.pdbx_strand_id
1 'polypeptide(L)'
;HYGTVMKLAQFGIVPANKYAEQLKRSDYGKYDLIIGMDDANVRNIIRITGGDAQNKVRKLLSFAGSERSISDPWYTGDFDTTYSDIKEGCDGLMSYLGL
;
A
#
# COMPACT_ATOMS: atom_id res chain seq x y z
N HIS A 1 -4.10 -11.75 -6.49
CA HIS A 1 -4.86 -11.77 -7.76
C HIS A 1 -3.93 -12.22 -8.89
N TYR A 2 -4.41 -12.99 -9.89
CA TYR A 2 -3.55 -13.51 -10.97
C TYR A 2 -2.93 -12.39 -11.81
N GLY A 3 -3.67 -11.30 -12.07
CA GLY A 3 -3.15 -10.09 -12.72
C GLY A 3 -1.95 -9.48 -12.01
N THR A 4 -1.96 -9.41 -10.67
CA THR A 4 -0.81 -8.95 -9.88
C THR A 4 0.39 -9.88 -10.06
N VAL A 5 0.18 -11.20 -10.04
CA VAL A 5 1.26 -12.18 -10.21
C VAL A 5 1.92 -12.04 -11.58
N MET A 6 1.10 -11.93 -12.64
CA MET A 6 1.62 -11.72 -14.00
C MET A 6 2.36 -10.39 -14.13
N LYS A 7 1.81 -9.31 -13.55
CA LYS A 7 2.44 -7.99 -13.59
C LYS A 7 3.79 -7.99 -12.90
N LEU A 8 3.90 -8.59 -11.70
CA LEU A 8 5.16 -8.70 -10.97
C LEU A 8 6.20 -9.54 -11.73
N ALA A 9 5.78 -10.63 -12.37
CA ALA A 9 6.68 -11.49 -13.16
C ALA A 9 7.33 -10.74 -14.33
N GLN A 10 6.64 -9.77 -14.96
CA GLN A 10 7.21 -8.93 -16.03
C GLN A 10 8.42 -8.11 -15.55
N PHE A 11 8.53 -7.83 -14.25
CA PHE A 11 9.66 -7.10 -13.65
C PHE A 11 10.62 -8.02 -12.88
N GLY A 12 10.52 -9.34 -13.06
CA GLY A 12 11.36 -10.30 -12.35
C GLY A 12 11.11 -10.40 -10.85
N ILE A 13 9.96 -9.92 -10.37
CA ILE A 13 9.59 -9.95 -8.95
C ILE A 13 8.78 -11.22 -8.68
N VAL A 14 9.31 -12.09 -7.80
CA VAL A 14 8.60 -13.29 -7.37
C VAL A 14 7.71 -12.94 -6.16
N PRO A 15 6.39 -13.06 -6.27
CA PRO A 15 5.54 -13.03 -5.09
C PRO A 15 5.84 -14.27 -4.26
N ALA A 16 6.62 -14.09 -3.19
CA ALA A 16 6.99 -15.14 -2.24
C ALA A 16 5.76 -15.74 -1.52
N ASN A 17 5.92 -16.38 -0.36
CA ASN A 17 4.85 -16.95 0.47
C ASN A 17 3.89 -15.89 1.09
N LYS A 18 3.45 -14.91 0.29
CA LYS A 18 2.50 -13.86 0.63
C LYS A 18 1.09 -14.38 0.40
N TYR A 19 0.25 -14.24 1.42
CA TYR A 19 -1.18 -14.51 1.35
C TYR A 19 -1.95 -13.33 1.95
N ALA A 20 -3.22 -13.20 1.59
CA ALA A 20 -4.05 -12.13 2.12
C ALA A 20 -4.31 -12.36 3.62
N GLU A 21 -4.11 -11.31 4.42
CA GLU A 21 -4.45 -11.28 5.84
C GLU A 21 -5.35 -10.09 6.13
N GLN A 22 -6.28 -10.27 7.07
CA GLN A 22 -7.14 -9.20 7.52
C GLN A 22 -6.45 -8.40 8.63
N LEU A 23 -6.38 -7.07 8.45
CA LEU A 23 -5.87 -6.15 9.45
C LEU A 23 -6.64 -6.27 10.78
N LYS A 24 -5.90 -6.34 11.89
CA LYS A 24 -6.45 -6.39 13.24
C LYS A 24 -6.04 -5.16 14.03
N ARG A 25 -6.84 -4.80 15.03
CA ARG A 25 -6.52 -3.71 15.95
C ARG A 25 -5.13 -3.85 16.61
N SER A 26 -4.74 -5.08 16.94
CA SER A 26 -3.43 -5.40 17.53
C SER A 26 -2.25 -5.01 16.64
N ASP A 27 -2.46 -4.94 15.32
CA ASP A 27 -1.36 -4.70 14.37
C ASP A 27 -0.86 -3.24 14.44
N TYR A 28 -1.68 -2.33 14.95
CA TYR A 28 -1.27 -0.96 15.26
C TYR A 28 -0.08 -0.91 16.22
N GLY A 29 -0.03 -1.81 17.19
CA GLY A 29 1.09 -1.92 18.13
C GLY A 29 2.30 -2.67 17.58
N LYS A 30 2.16 -3.38 16.44
CA LYS A 30 3.23 -4.22 15.86
C LYS A 30 4.03 -3.52 14.78
N TYR A 31 3.40 -2.61 14.05
CA TYR A 31 4.01 -1.95 12.89
C TYR A 31 4.36 -0.49 13.19
N ASP A 32 5.48 -0.03 12.62
CA ASP A 32 5.90 1.37 12.69
C ASP A 32 5.17 2.26 11.69
N LEU A 33 4.74 1.68 10.57
CA LEU A 33 3.94 2.33 9.54
C LEU A 33 2.84 1.38 9.07
N ILE A 34 1.65 1.91 8.82
CA ILE A 34 0.55 1.19 8.18
C ILE A 34 0.14 1.99 6.94
N ILE A 35 0.35 1.40 5.77
CA ILE A 35 0.22 2.11 4.50
C ILE A 35 -1.10 1.73 3.83
N GLY A 36 -1.94 2.73 3.56
CA GLY A 36 -3.15 2.59 2.74
C GLY A 36 -2.90 2.94 1.28
N MET A 37 -3.67 2.36 0.37
CA MET A 37 -3.53 2.62 -1.07
C MET A 37 -4.40 3.78 -1.56
N ASP A 38 -5.48 4.07 -0.85
CA ASP A 38 -6.46 5.11 -1.16
C ASP A 38 -7.07 5.72 0.13
N ASP A 39 -7.95 6.70 -0.02
CA ASP A 39 -8.60 7.36 1.13
C ASP A 39 -9.59 6.44 1.88
N ALA A 40 -10.18 5.44 1.21
CA ALA A 40 -11.06 4.47 1.87
C ALA A 40 -10.27 3.51 2.76
N ASN A 41 -9.09 3.10 2.32
CA ASN A 41 -8.12 2.28 3.04
C ASN A 41 -7.72 3.02 4.31
N VAL A 42 -7.27 4.27 4.21
CA VAL A 42 -6.86 5.08 5.38
C VAL A 42 -7.99 5.19 6.41
N ARG A 43 -9.20 5.55 5.96
CA ARG A 43 -10.38 5.63 6.86
C ARG A 43 -10.68 4.29 7.53
N ASN A 44 -10.63 3.19 6.78
CA ASN A 44 -10.90 1.86 7.31
C ASN A 44 -9.83 1.38 8.28
N ILE A 45 -8.55 1.65 7.98
CA ILE A 45 -7.42 1.35 8.87
C ILE A 45 -7.64 2.07 10.20
N ILE A 46 -7.84 3.39 10.19
CA ILE A 46 -8.06 4.19 11.41
C ILE A 46 -9.24 3.65 12.22
N ARG A 47 -10.34 3.28 11.55
CA ARG A 47 -11.50 2.67 12.21
C ARG A 47 -11.16 1.33 12.88
N ILE A 48 -10.43 0.46 12.20
CA ILE A 48 -10.05 -0.88 12.70
C ILE A 48 -9.04 -0.77 13.85
N THR A 49 -8.06 0.13 13.74
CA THR A 49 -7.01 0.35 14.76
C THR A 49 -7.54 1.11 15.97
N GLY A 50 -8.69 1.77 15.85
CA GLY A 50 -9.29 2.57 16.91
C GLY A 50 -8.63 3.94 17.06
N GLY A 51 -8.09 4.48 15.97
CA GLY A 51 -7.37 5.76 15.94
C GLY A 51 -5.96 5.64 15.35
N ASP A 52 -5.29 6.78 15.23
CA ASP A 52 -3.90 6.88 14.80
C ASP A 52 -3.09 7.86 15.68
N ALA A 53 -2.99 7.56 16.98
CA ALA A 53 -2.35 8.45 17.95
C ALA A 53 -0.85 8.72 17.67
N GLN A 54 -0.17 7.81 16.96
CA GLN A 54 1.25 7.91 16.61
C GLN A 54 1.49 8.42 15.18
N ASN A 55 0.44 8.81 14.45
CA ASN A 55 0.52 9.27 13.05
C ASN A 55 1.25 8.27 12.12
N LYS A 56 0.94 6.99 12.27
CA LYS A 56 1.56 5.88 11.53
C LYS A 56 0.78 5.47 10.28
N VAL A 57 -0.46 5.94 10.11
CA VAL A 57 -1.32 5.58 8.98
C VAL A 57 -1.17 6.62 7.87
N ARG A 58 -0.66 6.21 6.70
CA ARG A 58 -0.40 7.13 5.57
C ARG A 58 -0.76 6.50 4.22
N LYS A 59 -1.09 7.32 3.22
CA LYS A 59 -1.18 6.85 1.82
C LYS A 59 0.22 6.60 1.26
N LEU A 60 0.38 5.54 0.47
CA LEU A 60 1.69 5.22 -0.14
C LEU A 60 2.23 6.40 -0.97
N LEU A 61 1.38 7.01 -1.80
CA LEU A 61 1.79 8.10 -2.68
C LEU A 61 2.11 9.42 -1.94
N SER A 62 1.73 9.54 -0.66
CA SER A 62 2.12 10.70 0.15
C SER A 62 3.64 10.73 0.42
N PHE A 63 4.33 9.58 0.30
CA PHE A 63 5.79 9.53 0.37
C PHE A 63 6.47 10.01 -0.92
N ALA A 64 5.73 10.06 -2.04
CA ALA A 64 6.16 10.66 -3.31
C ALA A 64 5.69 12.12 -3.47
N GLY A 65 5.14 12.73 -2.41
CA GLY A 65 4.62 14.10 -2.44
C GLY A 65 3.26 14.24 -3.13
N SER A 66 2.50 13.15 -3.28
CA SER A 66 1.20 13.15 -3.93
C SER A 66 0.06 12.74 -3.00
N GLU A 67 -1.08 13.42 -3.11
CA GLU A 67 -2.31 13.10 -2.39
C GLU A 67 -3.27 12.21 -3.19
N ARG A 68 -2.87 11.76 -4.38
CA ARG A 68 -3.72 10.91 -5.23
C ARG A 68 -3.89 9.51 -4.62
N SER A 69 -5.01 8.86 -4.95
CA SER A 69 -5.24 7.45 -4.63
C SER A 69 -4.63 6.57 -5.73
N ILE A 70 -4.14 5.39 -5.34
CA ILE A 70 -3.69 4.37 -6.31
C ILE A 70 -4.91 3.84 -7.07
N SER A 71 -4.75 3.68 -8.38
CA SER A 71 -5.79 3.08 -9.22
C SER A 71 -5.96 1.60 -8.86
N ASP A 72 -7.07 1.21 -8.23
CA ASP A 72 -7.29 -0.19 -7.83
C ASP A 72 -7.60 -1.08 -9.05
N PRO A 73 -6.74 -2.06 -9.37
CA PRO A 73 -6.89 -2.89 -10.56
C PRO A 73 -8.07 -3.86 -10.46
N TRP A 74 -8.63 -4.08 -9.26
CA TRP A 74 -9.84 -4.88 -9.11
C TRP A 74 -11.03 -4.25 -9.83
N TYR A 75 -11.12 -2.92 -9.84
CA TYR A 75 -12.20 -2.19 -10.48
C TYR A 75 -11.87 -1.76 -11.91
N THR A 76 -10.62 -1.38 -12.17
CA THR A 76 -10.22 -0.85 -13.48
C THR A 76 -9.76 -1.94 -14.45
N GLY A 77 -9.25 -3.06 -13.94
CA GLY A 77 -8.50 -4.04 -14.73
C GLY A 77 -7.11 -3.56 -15.18
N ASP A 78 -6.72 -2.32 -14.85
CA ASP A 78 -5.47 -1.69 -15.28
C ASP A 78 -4.35 -1.90 -14.26
N PHE A 79 -3.61 -3.00 -14.46
CA PHE A 79 -2.43 -3.35 -13.65
C PHE A 79 -1.20 -2.51 -14.00
N ASP A 80 -1.18 -1.82 -15.13
CA ASP A 80 -0.04 -1.02 -15.58
C ASP A 80 0.03 0.31 -14.83
N THR A 81 -1.11 1.02 -14.77
CA THR A 81 -1.25 2.23 -13.96
C THR A 81 -1.05 1.91 -12.48
N THR A 82 -1.69 0.85 -11.98
CA THR A 82 -1.50 0.39 -10.58
C THR A 82 -0.03 0.17 -10.24
N TYR A 83 0.70 -0.54 -11.11
CA TYR A 83 2.11 -0.85 -10.86
C TYR A 83 2.95 0.43 -10.85
N SER A 84 2.70 1.35 -11.78
CA SER A 84 3.43 2.62 -11.86
C SER A 84 3.24 3.46 -10.60
N ASP A 85 2.00 3.54 -10.10
CA ASP A 85 1.65 4.21 -8.85
C ASP A 85 2.34 3.57 -7.63
N ILE A 86 2.27 2.24 -7.53
CA ILE A 86 2.92 1.50 -6.44
C ILE A 86 4.43 1.72 -6.48
N LYS A 87 5.05 1.69 -7.67
CA LYS A 87 6.48 1.89 -7.82
C LYS A 87 6.89 3.30 -7.37
N GLU A 88 6.22 4.34 -7.86
CA GLU A 88 6.47 5.73 -7.48
C GLU A 88 6.39 5.90 -5.95
N GLY A 89 5.33 5.36 -5.35
CA GLY A 89 5.14 5.43 -3.91
C GLY A 89 6.18 4.63 -3.11
N CYS A 90 6.61 3.47 -3.61
CA CYS A 90 7.71 2.71 -3.01
C CYS A 90 9.05 3.45 -3.08
N ASP A 91 9.38 4.08 -4.22
CA ASP A 91 10.61 4.86 -4.38
C ASP A 91 10.63 6.05 -3.39
N GLY A 92 9.50 6.74 -3.23
CA GLY A 92 9.33 7.80 -2.24
C GLY A 92 9.43 7.29 -0.80
N LEU A 93 8.83 6.14 -0.51
CA LEU A 93 8.91 5.50 0.82
C LEU A 93 10.34 5.10 1.17
N MET A 94 11.09 4.51 0.23
CA MET A 94 12.49 4.16 0.44
C MET A 94 13.33 5.40 0.77
N SER A 95 13.13 6.49 0.03
CA SER A 95 13.79 7.77 0.29
C SER A 95 13.46 8.31 1.70
N TYR A 96 12.19 8.23 2.12
CA TYR A 96 11.77 8.61 3.46
C TYR A 96 12.43 7.77 4.57
N LEU A 97 12.68 6.48 4.31
CA LEU A 97 13.36 5.57 5.22
C LEU A 97 14.89 5.70 5.18
N GLY A 98 15.44 6.47 4.24
CA GLY A 98 16.88 6.61 4.03
C GLY A 98 17.53 5.38 3.36
N LEU A 99 16.78 4.65 2.55
CA LEU A 99 17.23 3.50 1.76
C LEU A 99 17.55 3.86 0.31
#